data_AF-A0A1P8NK10-F1
#
_entry.id   AF-A0A1P8NK10-F1
#
_cell.length_a   1.000
_cell.length_b   1.000
_cell.length_c   1.000
_cell.angle_alpha   90.00
_cell.angle_beta   90.00
_cell.angle_gamma   90.00
#
_symmetry.space_group_name_H-M   'P 1'
#
loop_
_entity.id
_entity.type
_entity.pdbx_description
1 polymer ?
#
loop_
_entity_poly.entity_id
_entity_poly.type
_entity_poly.pdbx_seq_one_letter_code
_entity_poly.pdbx_strand_id
1 'polypeptide(L)'
;MLSEYGTWRLTDDEDAPAADEVRTLETLLRLKAEQQGSPEIGLWTEELATALLTEVVPRTVIQPREHAMDMVPTLGRFFTYLGQTGRWAADSMPPQAAPMMLSSLEFATLEAADDPSRRSFSTNILGHGLALGVDLEDDDELAGYMHWYNSLPDDERVELSDTGRLSDPTVPFDREESLRAAREENVRSRSWPWFLPELKDGDGITVTELGTDQESQVYADTSFVAVAAGILDLVGDGTRRITGTQALSRTDCSALLETIGTPRTVRSMWQHPEIAGPWITLLDGGWLSLTGTRVHREPGPVPYVTRSDDPEKFVEFGHAVLTATMFGRDARDPDDGGFRGMPDTLAALLVACSEQGLDLHENLERAAQEGRAQASVERTAAQRSVEEWQRWSNVQVDLDALTESGVLTRDGARYRGSAAVMAALVALIKDQETRGPGDA
;
A
#
# COMPACT_ATOMS: atom_id res chain seq x y z
N MET A 1 -5.03 -23.55 25.80
CA MET A 1 -6.04 -24.46 25.20
C MET A 1 -5.47 -25.29 24.05
N LEU A 2 -5.03 -24.73 22.91
CA LEU A 2 -4.40 -25.55 21.85
C LEU A 2 -3.09 -26.22 22.29
N SER A 3 -2.30 -25.56 23.14
CA SER A 3 -1.13 -26.19 23.78
C SER A 3 -1.50 -27.38 24.69
N GLU A 4 -2.67 -27.32 25.32
CA GLU A 4 -3.20 -28.43 26.15
C GLU A 4 -3.72 -29.56 25.27
N TYR A 5 -4.35 -29.25 24.13
CA TYR A 5 -4.71 -30.24 23.10
C TYR A 5 -3.47 -30.96 22.58
N GLY A 6 -2.40 -30.24 22.22
CA GLY A 6 -1.15 -30.85 21.75
C GLY A 6 -0.53 -31.78 22.80
N THR A 7 -0.53 -31.37 24.07
CA THR A 7 -0.06 -32.22 25.18
C THR A 7 -0.94 -33.46 25.36
N TRP A 8 -2.26 -33.30 25.26
CA TRP A 8 -3.21 -34.41 25.31
C TRP A 8 -2.98 -35.41 24.18
N ARG A 9 -2.74 -34.93 22.96
CA ARG A 9 -2.47 -35.76 21.78
C ARG A 9 -1.19 -36.58 21.94
N LEU A 10 -0.11 -35.96 22.42
CA LEU A 10 1.17 -36.64 22.69
C LEU A 10 1.11 -37.62 23.87
N THR A 11 0.14 -37.44 24.78
CA THR A 11 -0.09 -38.40 25.88
C THR A 11 -0.80 -39.66 25.40
N ASP A 12 -1.66 -39.53 24.38
CA ASP A 12 -2.39 -40.65 23.76
C ASP A 12 -1.51 -41.41 22.74
N ASP A 13 -0.63 -40.69 22.04
CA ASP A 13 0.24 -41.21 20.98
C ASP A 13 1.50 -40.33 20.88
N GLU A 14 2.64 -40.86 21.33
CA GLU A 14 3.91 -40.11 21.44
C GLU A 14 4.44 -39.66 20.07
N ASP A 15 4.13 -40.40 19.00
CA ASP A 15 4.57 -40.12 17.62
C ASP A 15 3.53 -39.31 16.83
N ALA A 16 2.47 -38.82 17.48
CA ALA A 16 1.44 -38.04 16.81
C ALA A 16 2.00 -36.73 16.21
N PRO A 17 1.51 -36.30 15.03
CA PRO A 17 1.86 -35.01 14.42
C PRO A 17 1.16 -33.83 15.13
N ALA A 18 1.23 -33.77 16.46
CA ALA A 18 0.47 -32.84 17.29
C ALA A 18 0.77 -31.37 16.96
N ALA A 19 1.99 -31.05 16.51
CA ALA A 19 2.38 -29.70 16.13
C ALA A 19 1.64 -29.23 14.85
N ASP A 20 1.54 -30.09 13.84
CA ASP A 20 0.86 -29.76 12.59
C ASP A 20 -0.66 -29.71 12.80
N GLU A 21 -1.22 -30.64 13.59
CA GLU A 21 -2.62 -30.59 13.99
C GLU A 21 -2.98 -29.29 14.72
N VAL A 22 -2.12 -28.83 15.65
CA VAL A 22 -2.32 -27.55 16.35
C VAL A 22 -2.33 -26.38 15.38
N ARG A 23 -1.44 -26.35 14.39
CA ARG A 23 -1.38 -25.28 13.37
C ARG A 23 -2.63 -25.27 12.50
N THR A 24 -3.11 -26.44 12.09
CA THR A 24 -4.38 -26.59 11.37
C THR A 24 -5.55 -26.09 12.21
N LEU A 25 -5.65 -26.51 13.47
CA LEU A 25 -6.72 -26.10 14.38
C LEU A 25 -6.69 -24.60 14.68
N GLU A 26 -5.52 -24.02 14.85
CA GLU A 26 -5.35 -22.58 15.04
C GLU A 26 -5.92 -21.80 13.84
N THR A 27 -5.60 -22.23 12.63
CA THR A 27 -6.13 -21.63 11.40
C THR A 27 -7.65 -21.77 11.32
N LEU A 28 -8.19 -22.96 11.56
CA LEU A 28 -9.63 -23.22 11.51
C LEU A 28 -10.42 -22.42 12.56
N LEU A 29 -9.90 -22.34 13.79
CA LEU A 29 -10.53 -21.59 14.88
C LEU A 29 -10.48 -20.08 14.62
N ARG A 30 -9.38 -19.57 14.08
CA ARG A 30 -9.28 -18.17 13.65
C ARG A 30 -10.32 -17.86 12.58
N LEU A 31 -10.40 -18.67 11.52
CA LEU A 31 -11.38 -18.48 10.45
C LEU A 31 -12.82 -18.57 10.95
N LYS A 32 -13.13 -19.51 11.84
CA LYS A 32 -14.44 -19.60 12.49
C LYS A 32 -14.76 -18.33 13.29
N ALA A 33 -13.79 -17.79 14.03
CA ALA A 33 -13.98 -16.58 14.81
C ALA A 33 -14.22 -15.35 13.92
N GLU A 34 -13.37 -15.16 12.91
CA GLU A 34 -13.33 -13.95 12.08
C GLU A 34 -14.37 -13.96 10.96
N GLN A 35 -14.54 -15.09 10.26
CA GLN A 35 -15.38 -15.18 9.05
C GLN A 35 -16.82 -15.60 9.35
N GLN A 36 -17.05 -16.29 10.48
CA GLN A 36 -18.39 -16.76 10.88
C GLN A 36 -18.89 -16.09 12.17
N GLY A 37 -18.11 -15.20 12.77
CA GLY A 37 -18.49 -14.48 13.99
C GLY A 37 -18.65 -15.39 15.22
N SER A 38 -17.96 -16.53 15.27
CA SER A 38 -18.08 -17.54 16.33
C SER A 38 -16.76 -17.75 17.08
N PRO A 39 -16.34 -16.79 17.93
CA PRO A 39 -15.04 -16.83 18.62
C PRO A 39 -14.97 -17.88 19.74
N GLU A 40 -16.12 -18.38 20.21
CA GLU A 40 -16.13 -19.39 21.26
C GLU A 40 -15.62 -20.74 20.73
N ILE A 41 -14.53 -21.22 21.32
CA ILE A 41 -13.82 -22.39 20.82
C ILE A 41 -14.63 -23.69 21.01
N GLY A 42 -15.39 -23.78 22.09
CA GLY A 42 -16.23 -24.95 22.41
C GLY A 42 -17.55 -25.01 21.63
N LEU A 43 -17.92 -23.94 20.93
CA LEU A 43 -19.20 -23.80 20.25
C LEU A 43 -19.12 -24.33 18.81
N TRP A 44 -19.75 -25.48 18.57
CA TRP A 44 -19.78 -26.14 17.26
C TRP A 44 -21.18 -26.62 16.94
N THR A 45 -21.76 -26.09 15.86
CA THR A 45 -22.98 -26.60 15.24
C THR A 45 -22.64 -27.26 13.90
N GLU A 46 -23.57 -28.06 13.37
CA GLU A 46 -23.40 -28.68 12.06
C GLU A 46 -23.22 -27.62 10.97
N GLU A 47 -23.97 -26.51 11.06
CA GLU A 47 -23.88 -25.39 10.13
C GLU A 47 -22.51 -24.71 10.17
N LEU A 48 -21.97 -24.47 11.37
CA LEU A 48 -20.64 -23.86 11.54
C LEU A 48 -19.55 -24.74 10.93
N ALA A 49 -19.54 -26.04 11.25
CA ALA A 49 -18.54 -26.97 10.74
C ALA A 49 -18.65 -27.14 9.21
N THR A 50 -19.87 -27.26 8.69
CA THR A 50 -20.13 -27.39 7.25
C THR A 50 -19.67 -26.15 6.50
N ALA A 51 -20.10 -24.97 6.91
CA ALA A 51 -19.74 -23.72 6.25
C ALA A 51 -18.22 -23.44 6.37
N LEU A 52 -17.60 -23.79 7.49
CA LEU A 52 -16.16 -23.61 7.67
C LEU A 52 -15.38 -24.43 6.64
N LEU A 53 -15.69 -25.73 6.53
CA LEU A 53 -14.95 -26.67 5.69
C LEU A 53 -15.28 -26.56 4.19
N THR A 54 -16.51 -26.20 3.83
CA THR A 54 -16.98 -26.24 2.44
C THR A 54 -17.13 -24.88 1.77
N GLU A 55 -17.02 -23.79 2.53
CA GLU A 55 -17.17 -22.41 2.01
C GLU A 55 -16.02 -21.49 2.45
N VAL A 56 -15.74 -21.41 3.75
CA VAL A 56 -14.75 -20.45 4.28
C VAL A 56 -13.32 -20.89 3.93
N VAL A 57 -12.95 -22.11 4.29
CA VAL A 57 -11.59 -22.63 4.05
C VAL A 57 -11.22 -22.59 2.55
N PRO A 58 -12.04 -23.10 1.60
CA PRO A 58 -11.71 -23.04 0.19
C PRO A 58 -11.51 -21.61 -0.35
N ARG A 59 -12.17 -20.60 0.24
CA ARG A 59 -12.02 -19.21 -0.17
C ARG A 59 -10.78 -18.53 0.38
N THR A 60 -10.31 -18.95 1.55
CA THR A 60 -9.36 -18.18 2.36
C THR A 60 -8.02 -18.86 2.56
N VAL A 61 -7.94 -20.19 2.38
CA VAL A 61 -6.73 -20.96 2.64
C VAL A 61 -6.25 -21.61 1.35
N ILE A 62 -4.99 -21.35 1.01
CA ILE A 62 -4.28 -22.05 -0.06
C ILE A 62 -3.51 -23.19 0.59
N GLN A 63 -3.82 -24.43 0.22
CA GLN A 63 -3.14 -25.59 0.78
C GLN A 63 -3.14 -26.77 -0.19
N PRO A 64 -2.14 -27.68 -0.07
CA PRO A 64 -2.14 -28.95 -0.77
C PRO A 64 -3.39 -29.79 -0.46
N ARG A 65 -3.74 -30.67 -1.39
CA ARG A 65 -4.87 -31.60 -1.24
C ARG A 65 -4.73 -32.50 0.00
N GLU A 66 -3.51 -32.95 0.29
CA GLU A 66 -3.19 -33.76 1.47
C GLU A 66 -3.57 -33.05 2.78
N HIS A 67 -3.30 -31.75 2.91
CA HIS A 67 -3.71 -30.99 4.09
C HIS A 67 -5.24 -30.86 4.20
N ALA A 68 -5.95 -30.77 3.06
CA ALA A 68 -7.42 -30.78 3.05
C ALA A 68 -7.98 -32.14 3.51
N MET A 69 -7.31 -33.25 3.16
CA MET A 69 -7.69 -34.60 3.63
C MET A 69 -7.55 -34.73 5.16
N ASP A 70 -6.57 -34.07 5.76
CA ASP A 70 -6.30 -34.16 7.19
C ASP A 70 -7.17 -33.25 8.08
N MET A 71 -7.90 -32.29 7.50
CA MET A 71 -8.73 -31.35 8.24
C MET A 71 -9.86 -32.01 9.03
N VAL A 72 -10.63 -32.87 8.37
CA VAL A 72 -11.79 -33.55 8.99
C VAL A 72 -11.34 -34.50 10.12
N PRO A 73 -10.32 -35.37 9.92
CA PRO A 73 -9.76 -36.16 11.01
C PRO A 73 -9.24 -35.32 12.18
N THR A 74 -8.56 -34.21 11.90
CA THR A 74 -8.01 -33.31 12.92
C THR A 74 -9.12 -32.65 13.75
N LEU A 75 -10.18 -32.16 13.10
CA LEU A 75 -11.37 -31.65 13.81
C LEU A 75 -12.06 -32.73 14.63
N GLY A 76 -12.13 -33.97 14.14
CA GLY A 76 -12.70 -35.09 14.88
C GLY A 76 -11.95 -35.40 16.19
N ARG A 77 -10.61 -35.36 16.15
CA ARG A 77 -9.77 -35.51 17.35
C ARG A 77 -9.96 -34.33 18.30
N PHE A 78 -10.01 -33.12 17.77
CA PHE A 78 -10.26 -31.92 18.57
C PHE A 78 -11.63 -31.94 19.25
N PHE A 79 -12.68 -32.37 18.56
CA PHE A 79 -14.02 -32.51 19.13
C PHE A 79 -14.07 -33.55 20.25
N THR A 80 -13.34 -34.65 20.08
CA THR A 80 -13.18 -35.67 21.12
C THR A 80 -12.53 -35.07 22.37
N TYR A 81 -11.45 -34.31 22.20
CA TYR A 81 -10.79 -33.60 23.29
C TYR A 81 -11.73 -32.63 24.02
N LEU A 82 -12.49 -31.81 23.28
CA LEU A 82 -13.45 -30.87 23.87
C LEU A 82 -14.53 -31.60 24.69
N GLY A 83 -15.04 -32.74 24.18
CA GLY A 83 -16.01 -33.58 24.88
C GLY A 83 -15.45 -34.20 26.16
N GLN A 84 -14.25 -34.76 26.10
CA GLN A 84 -13.60 -35.42 27.26
C GLN A 84 -13.19 -34.44 28.36
N THR A 85 -12.82 -33.21 27.99
CA THR A 85 -12.38 -32.18 28.94
C THR A 85 -13.52 -31.30 29.46
N GLY A 86 -14.76 -31.55 29.05
CA GLY A 86 -15.93 -30.75 29.44
C GLY A 86 -15.90 -29.33 28.88
N ARG A 87 -15.18 -29.10 27.78
CA ARG A 87 -15.05 -27.80 27.09
C ARG A 87 -15.99 -27.66 25.89
N TRP A 88 -16.83 -28.66 25.65
CA TRP A 88 -17.90 -28.60 24.67
C TRP A 88 -19.00 -27.66 25.19
N ALA A 89 -19.29 -26.60 24.43
CA ALA A 89 -20.31 -25.62 24.84
C ALA A 89 -21.71 -26.25 24.86
N ALA A 90 -22.59 -25.73 25.72
CA ALA A 90 -23.95 -26.27 25.88
C ALA A 90 -24.83 -26.04 24.64
N ASP A 91 -24.60 -24.94 23.91
CA ASP A 91 -25.34 -24.58 22.70
C ASP A 91 -24.79 -25.25 21.43
N SER A 92 -23.77 -26.09 21.56
CA SER A 92 -23.23 -26.90 20.46
C SER A 92 -24.15 -28.06 20.10
N MET A 93 -23.91 -28.68 18.93
CA MET A 93 -24.51 -29.97 18.60
C MET A 93 -24.16 -31.03 19.67
N PRO A 94 -24.96 -32.09 19.86
CA PRO A 94 -24.60 -33.15 20.80
C PRO A 94 -23.23 -33.77 20.46
N PRO A 95 -22.32 -33.96 21.43
CA PRO A 95 -20.99 -34.52 21.16
C PRO A 95 -21.02 -35.88 20.43
N GLN A 96 -22.07 -36.68 20.66
CA GLN A 96 -22.22 -38.00 20.03
C GLN A 96 -22.63 -37.92 18.56
N ALA A 97 -23.17 -36.79 18.10
CA ALA A 97 -23.54 -36.57 16.70
C ALA A 97 -22.35 -36.12 15.84
N ALA A 98 -21.34 -35.50 16.46
CA ALA A 98 -20.24 -34.85 15.75
C ALA A 98 -19.39 -35.80 14.87
N PRO A 99 -19.05 -37.05 15.28
CA PRO A 99 -18.29 -37.97 14.43
C PRO A 99 -19.00 -38.35 13.14
N MET A 100 -20.33 -38.55 13.20
CA MET A 100 -21.13 -38.92 12.02
C MET A 100 -21.23 -37.74 11.05
N MET A 101 -21.47 -36.53 11.57
CA MET A 101 -21.50 -35.31 10.77
C MET A 101 -20.15 -35.05 10.08
N LEU A 102 -19.03 -35.12 10.81
CA LEU A 102 -17.70 -34.93 10.23
C LEU A 102 -17.39 -35.97 9.14
N SER A 103 -17.72 -37.24 9.38
CA SER A 103 -17.53 -38.31 8.38
C SER A 103 -18.32 -38.01 7.09
N SER A 104 -19.49 -37.39 7.19
CA SER A 104 -20.29 -37.00 6.02
C SER A 104 -19.70 -35.81 5.25
N LEU A 105 -18.91 -34.96 5.92
CA LEU A 105 -18.25 -33.80 5.33
C LEU A 105 -16.91 -34.12 4.68
N GLU A 106 -16.30 -35.28 4.92
CA GLU A 106 -14.97 -35.61 4.41
C GLU A 106 -14.88 -35.44 2.88
N PHE A 107 -15.83 -36.03 2.15
CA PHE A 107 -15.86 -35.92 0.69
C PHE A 107 -16.26 -34.51 0.22
N ALA A 108 -17.25 -33.88 0.86
CA ALA A 108 -17.69 -32.53 0.52
C ALA A 108 -16.59 -31.48 0.73
N THR A 109 -15.74 -31.68 1.75
CA THR A 109 -14.58 -30.82 2.03
C THR A 109 -13.56 -30.93 0.89
N LEU A 110 -13.29 -32.14 0.40
CA LEU A 110 -12.38 -32.36 -0.72
C LEU A 110 -12.93 -31.83 -2.03
N GLU A 111 -14.22 -32.04 -2.31
CA GLU A 111 -14.86 -31.45 -3.49
C GLU A 111 -14.82 -29.92 -3.44
N ALA A 112 -15.12 -29.34 -2.29
CA ALA A 112 -15.08 -27.88 -2.13
C ALA A 112 -13.65 -27.32 -2.25
N ALA A 113 -12.65 -28.05 -1.75
CA ALA A 113 -11.25 -27.68 -1.92
C ALA A 113 -10.83 -27.73 -3.40
N ASP A 114 -11.31 -28.69 -4.19
CA ASP A 114 -10.97 -28.86 -5.61
C ASP A 114 -11.77 -27.95 -6.56
N ASP A 115 -12.89 -27.39 -6.12
CA ASP A 115 -13.80 -26.57 -6.92
C ASP A 115 -13.28 -25.13 -7.05
N PRO A 116 -12.80 -24.70 -8.23
CA PRO A 116 -12.25 -23.37 -8.40
C PRO A 116 -13.29 -22.26 -8.27
N SER A 117 -14.57 -22.55 -8.50
CA SER A 117 -15.66 -21.57 -8.35
C SER A 117 -15.94 -21.21 -6.88
N ARG A 118 -15.40 -22.01 -5.95
CA ARG A 118 -15.49 -21.76 -4.50
C ARG A 118 -14.26 -21.06 -3.94
N ARG A 119 -13.25 -20.80 -4.77
CA ARG A 119 -12.01 -20.10 -4.38
C ARG A 119 -12.12 -18.62 -4.70
N SER A 120 -11.32 -17.79 -4.03
CA SER A 120 -11.15 -16.39 -4.44
C SER A 120 -10.24 -16.30 -5.67
N PHE A 121 -10.27 -15.16 -6.35
CA PHE A 121 -9.33 -14.81 -7.45
C PHE A 121 -7.87 -15.09 -7.06
N SER A 122 -7.44 -14.56 -5.91
CA SER A 122 -6.05 -14.71 -5.44
C SER A 122 -5.74 -16.17 -5.08
N THR A 123 -6.71 -16.88 -4.49
CA THR A 123 -6.58 -18.31 -4.16
C THR A 123 -6.43 -19.17 -5.42
N ASN A 124 -7.10 -18.83 -6.51
CA ASN A 124 -6.98 -19.53 -7.79
C ASN A 124 -5.59 -19.35 -8.40
N ILE A 125 -5.09 -18.11 -8.43
CA ILE A 125 -3.76 -17.80 -8.98
C ILE A 125 -2.66 -18.50 -8.19
N LEU A 126 -2.68 -18.36 -6.86
CA LEU A 126 -1.66 -18.93 -5.99
C LEU A 126 -1.78 -20.45 -5.85
N GLY A 127 -3.01 -20.98 -5.84
CA GLY A 127 -3.25 -22.42 -5.85
C GLY A 127 -2.74 -23.11 -7.12
N HIS A 128 -2.79 -22.42 -8.26
CA HIS A 128 -2.16 -22.89 -9.49
C HIS A 128 -0.63 -22.87 -9.40
N GLY A 129 -0.03 -21.82 -8.81
CA GLY A 129 1.41 -21.77 -8.55
C GLY A 129 1.88 -22.95 -7.69
N LEU A 130 1.14 -23.24 -6.61
CA LEU A 130 1.41 -24.39 -5.75
C LEU A 130 1.33 -25.72 -6.51
N ALA A 131 0.36 -25.88 -7.42
CA ALA A 131 0.21 -27.08 -8.24
C ALA A 131 1.39 -27.27 -9.23
N LEU A 132 2.06 -26.18 -9.61
CA LEU A 132 3.29 -26.18 -10.41
C LEU A 132 4.56 -26.38 -9.56
N GLY A 133 4.42 -26.49 -8.24
CA GLY A 133 5.53 -26.68 -7.30
C GLY A 133 6.28 -25.39 -6.95
N VAL A 134 5.62 -24.24 -7.08
CA VAL A 134 6.11 -22.95 -6.55
C VAL A 134 5.98 -22.97 -5.04
N ASP A 135 7.07 -22.70 -4.33
CA ASP A 135 7.05 -22.46 -2.90
C ASP A 135 6.51 -21.05 -2.62
N LEU A 136 5.30 -20.97 -2.07
CA LEU A 136 4.65 -19.68 -1.77
C LEU A 136 5.25 -19.00 -0.53
N GLU A 137 6.07 -19.71 0.26
CA GLU A 137 6.79 -19.14 1.41
C GLU A 137 8.16 -18.54 1.01
N ASP A 138 8.64 -18.81 -0.21
CA ASP A 138 9.84 -18.19 -0.77
C ASP A 138 9.46 -16.97 -1.63
N ASP A 139 9.80 -15.78 -1.13
CA ASP A 139 9.53 -14.50 -1.79
C ASP A 139 10.06 -14.44 -3.24
N ASP A 140 11.21 -15.06 -3.54
CA ASP A 140 11.77 -15.08 -4.89
C ASP A 140 10.92 -15.96 -5.81
N GLU A 141 10.47 -17.12 -5.33
CA GLU A 141 9.62 -18.04 -6.09
C GLU A 141 8.25 -17.45 -6.37
N LEU A 142 7.64 -16.83 -5.37
CA LEU A 142 6.39 -16.11 -5.52
C LEU A 142 6.54 -14.97 -6.54
N ALA A 143 7.60 -14.16 -6.43
CA ALA A 143 7.86 -13.08 -7.37
C ALA A 143 8.08 -13.58 -8.80
N GLY A 144 8.83 -14.68 -8.98
CA GLY A 144 9.02 -15.35 -10.27
C GLY A 144 7.69 -15.77 -10.88
N TYR A 145 6.84 -16.45 -10.10
CA TYR A 145 5.53 -16.89 -10.55
C TYR A 145 4.60 -15.71 -10.90
N MET A 146 4.58 -14.66 -10.07
CA MET A 146 3.77 -13.47 -10.33
C MET A 146 4.24 -12.70 -11.57
N HIS A 147 5.55 -12.65 -11.82
CA HIS A 147 6.09 -12.08 -13.05
C HIS A 147 5.60 -12.84 -14.29
N TRP A 148 5.65 -14.17 -14.26
CA TRP A 148 5.09 -15.00 -15.34
C TRP A 148 3.59 -14.76 -15.52
N TYR A 149 2.80 -14.80 -14.44
CA TYR A 149 1.37 -14.55 -14.48
C TYR A 149 1.05 -13.19 -15.14
N ASN A 150 1.75 -12.14 -14.75
CA ASN A 150 1.56 -10.79 -15.30
C ASN A 150 2.02 -10.64 -16.76
N SER A 151 2.88 -11.54 -17.23
CA SER A 151 3.31 -11.59 -18.64
C SER A 151 2.28 -12.25 -19.56
N LEU A 152 1.28 -12.95 -19.01
CA LEU A 152 0.24 -13.61 -19.79
C LEU A 152 -0.72 -12.59 -20.43
N PRO A 153 -1.29 -12.92 -21.61
CA PRO A 153 -2.41 -12.20 -22.19
C PRO A 153 -3.58 -12.00 -21.20
N ASP A 154 -4.35 -10.94 -21.37
CA ASP A 154 -5.45 -10.58 -20.46
C ASP A 154 -6.51 -11.69 -20.33
N ASP A 155 -6.86 -12.34 -21.44
CA ASP A 155 -7.79 -13.47 -21.48
C ASP A 155 -7.28 -14.69 -20.70
N GLU A 156 -5.98 -15.00 -20.80
CA GLU A 156 -5.36 -16.10 -20.04
C GLU A 156 -5.26 -15.78 -18.54
N ARG A 157 -4.96 -14.52 -18.17
CA ARG A 157 -4.97 -14.07 -16.77
C ARG A 157 -6.37 -14.21 -16.18
N VAL A 158 -7.39 -13.75 -16.91
CA VAL A 158 -8.80 -13.90 -16.50
C VAL A 158 -9.16 -15.37 -16.35
N GLU A 159 -8.89 -16.23 -17.34
CA GLU A 159 -9.18 -17.67 -17.28
C GLU A 159 -8.53 -18.33 -16.06
N LEU A 160 -7.24 -18.10 -15.84
CA LEU A 160 -6.51 -18.66 -14.72
C LEU A 160 -7.08 -18.17 -13.39
N SER A 161 -7.45 -16.90 -13.31
CA SER A 161 -7.96 -16.32 -12.08
C SER A 161 -9.40 -16.74 -11.74
N ASP A 162 -10.24 -17.00 -12.75
CA ASP A 162 -11.61 -17.46 -12.59
C ASP A 162 -11.67 -18.97 -12.30
N THR A 163 -10.78 -19.74 -12.94
CA THR A 163 -10.87 -21.20 -12.96
C THR A 163 -9.74 -21.92 -12.22
N GLY A 164 -8.71 -21.21 -11.77
CA GLY A 164 -7.52 -21.78 -11.14
C GLY A 164 -6.77 -22.78 -12.02
N ARG A 165 -7.02 -22.77 -13.34
CA ARG A 165 -6.49 -23.74 -14.31
C ARG A 165 -6.10 -23.01 -15.59
N LEU A 166 -4.95 -23.40 -16.14
CA LEU A 166 -4.52 -22.96 -17.47
C LEU A 166 -3.76 -24.11 -18.12
N SER A 167 -4.38 -24.73 -19.14
CA SER A 167 -3.90 -26.03 -19.66
C SER A 167 -2.86 -25.88 -20.78
N ASP A 168 -2.90 -24.78 -21.51
CA ASP A 168 -2.05 -24.50 -22.67
C ASP A 168 -1.76 -22.99 -22.76
N PRO A 169 -0.99 -22.44 -21.80
CA PRO A 169 -0.66 -21.02 -21.80
C PRO A 169 0.17 -20.64 -23.03
N THR A 170 -0.06 -19.44 -23.58
CA THR A 170 0.75 -18.90 -24.70
C THR A 170 2.23 -18.89 -24.35
N VAL A 171 2.56 -18.63 -23.08
CA VAL A 171 3.91 -18.74 -22.53
C VAL A 171 3.90 -19.76 -21.39
N PRO A 172 4.46 -20.96 -21.57
CA PRO A 172 4.58 -21.95 -20.50
C PRO A 172 5.36 -21.41 -19.30
N PHE A 173 4.95 -21.81 -18.10
CA PHE A 173 5.70 -21.48 -16.89
C PHE A 173 7.03 -22.24 -16.88
N ASP A 174 8.13 -21.51 -16.96
CA ASP A 174 9.49 -22.01 -16.73
C ASP A 174 10.05 -21.35 -15.47
N ARG A 175 10.17 -22.12 -14.39
CA ARG A 175 10.59 -21.63 -13.08
C ARG A 175 11.94 -20.91 -13.11
N GLU A 176 12.94 -21.44 -13.83
CA GLU A 176 14.27 -20.83 -13.85
C GLU A 176 14.26 -19.52 -14.65
N GLU A 177 13.57 -19.50 -15.79
CA GLU A 177 13.43 -18.31 -16.60
C GLU A 177 12.63 -17.21 -15.89
N SER A 178 11.52 -17.56 -15.26
CA SER A 178 10.68 -16.61 -14.50
C SER A 178 11.41 -16.05 -13.29
N LEU A 179 12.15 -16.87 -12.54
CA LEU A 179 13.01 -16.40 -11.44
C LEU A 179 14.09 -15.43 -11.93
N ARG A 180 14.75 -15.74 -13.05
CA ARG A 180 15.77 -14.87 -13.65
C ARG A 180 15.16 -13.56 -14.11
N ALA A 181 14.02 -13.60 -14.81
CA ALA A 181 13.33 -12.42 -15.31
C ALA A 181 12.85 -11.51 -14.16
N ALA A 182 12.23 -12.10 -13.13
CA ALA A 182 11.82 -11.37 -11.93
C ALA A 182 13.03 -10.74 -11.23
N ARG A 183 14.15 -11.45 -11.09
CA ARG A 183 15.40 -10.90 -10.53
C ARG A 183 15.97 -9.77 -11.39
N GLU A 184 15.99 -9.90 -12.71
CA GLU A 184 16.45 -8.85 -13.61
C GLU A 184 15.57 -7.60 -13.52
N GLU A 185 14.25 -7.76 -13.44
CA GLU A 185 13.31 -6.65 -13.21
C GLU A 185 13.51 -6.02 -11.84
N ASN A 186 13.67 -6.82 -10.78
CA ASN A 186 13.90 -6.34 -9.42
C ASN A 186 15.26 -5.62 -9.29
N VAL A 187 16.29 -6.07 -10.01
CA VAL A 187 17.58 -5.37 -10.09
C VAL A 187 17.44 -4.06 -10.87
N ARG A 188 16.63 -4.00 -11.93
CA ARG A 188 16.36 -2.75 -12.67
C ARG A 188 15.57 -1.76 -11.82
N SER A 189 14.52 -2.21 -11.14
CA SER A 189 13.72 -1.37 -10.24
C SER A 189 14.51 -0.89 -9.02
N ARG A 190 15.51 -1.67 -8.56
CA ARG A 190 16.44 -1.30 -7.48
C ARG A 190 17.70 -0.57 -7.96
N SER A 191 17.92 -0.41 -9.26
CA SER A 191 19.09 0.29 -9.78
C SER A 191 18.95 1.79 -9.55
N TRP A 192 19.96 2.39 -8.91
CA TRP A 192 19.96 3.83 -8.63
C TRP A 192 19.79 4.61 -9.94
N PRO A 193 18.82 5.55 -10.04
CA PRO A 193 18.53 6.22 -11.29
C PRO A 193 19.72 7.06 -11.75
N TRP A 194 20.14 6.91 -13.00
CA TRP A 194 21.30 7.63 -13.55
C TRP A 194 21.16 9.16 -13.48
N PHE A 195 19.93 9.66 -13.47
CA PHE A 195 19.62 11.09 -13.44
C PHE A 195 19.69 11.69 -12.04
N LEU A 196 19.84 10.85 -11.01
CA LEU A 196 20.10 11.29 -9.65
C LEU A 196 21.62 11.29 -9.37
N PRO A 197 22.13 12.21 -8.53
CA PRO A 197 23.51 12.17 -8.11
C PRO A 197 23.81 10.86 -7.39
N GLU A 198 25.02 10.33 -7.53
CA GLU A 198 25.47 9.18 -6.76
C GLU A 198 25.41 9.51 -5.26
N LEU A 199 24.77 8.62 -4.47
CA LEU A 199 24.87 8.68 -3.02
C LEU A 199 26.30 8.35 -2.62
N LYS A 200 27.01 9.29 -2.00
CA LYS A 200 28.31 8.99 -1.40
C LYS A 200 28.08 8.30 -0.06
N ASP A 201 28.73 7.16 0.16
CA ASP A 201 28.72 6.48 1.46
C ASP A 201 29.13 7.47 2.57
N GLY A 202 28.19 7.78 3.47
CA GLY A 202 28.40 8.73 4.57
C GLY A 202 27.63 10.06 4.47
N ASP A 203 26.94 10.34 3.36
CA ASP A 203 25.96 11.45 3.26
C ASP A 203 24.65 11.06 3.96
N GLY A 204 24.73 10.65 5.23
CA GLY A 204 23.57 10.42 6.06
C GLY A 204 22.76 11.70 6.12
N ILE A 205 21.53 11.67 5.59
CA ILE A 205 20.57 12.77 5.69
C ILE A 205 20.41 13.11 7.17
N THR A 206 21.01 14.22 7.57
CA THR A 206 21.01 14.64 8.96
C THR A 206 19.77 15.49 9.18
N VAL A 207 18.73 14.92 9.76
CA VAL A 207 17.57 15.69 10.24
C VAL A 207 18.07 16.55 11.40
N THR A 208 18.24 17.84 11.15
CA THR A 208 18.71 18.78 12.18
C THR A 208 17.53 19.13 13.07
N GLU A 209 17.64 18.87 14.38
CA GLU A 209 16.67 19.34 15.37
C GLU A 209 16.71 20.88 15.40
N LEU A 210 15.59 21.51 15.07
CA LEU A 210 15.44 22.97 15.09
C LEU A 210 14.72 23.39 16.38
N GLY A 211 14.91 24.62 16.84
CA GLY A 211 14.10 25.16 17.94
C GLY A 211 12.67 25.44 17.47
N THR A 212 11.66 25.34 18.37
CA THR A 212 10.23 25.51 18.08
C THR A 212 9.88 26.73 17.22
N ASP A 213 10.50 27.89 17.50
CA ASP A 213 10.26 29.13 16.73
C ASP A 213 10.79 29.03 15.29
N GLN A 214 11.91 28.34 15.08
CA GLN A 214 12.50 28.08 13.76
C GLN A 214 11.70 27.01 13.01
N GLU A 215 11.22 25.98 13.71
CA GLU A 215 10.35 24.94 13.12
C GLU A 215 9.04 25.53 12.61
N SER A 216 8.34 26.30 13.43
CA SER A 216 7.07 26.93 13.02
C SER A 216 7.23 27.85 11.80
N GLN A 217 8.40 28.50 11.66
CA GLN A 217 8.73 29.30 10.48
C GLN A 217 8.92 28.43 9.24
N VAL A 218 9.62 27.30 9.33
CA VAL A 218 9.85 26.39 8.19
C VAL A 218 8.52 25.87 7.62
N TYR A 219 7.57 25.52 8.48
CA TYR A 219 6.23 25.11 8.02
C TYR A 219 5.45 26.29 7.44
N ALA A 220 5.51 27.48 8.07
CA ALA A 220 4.82 28.66 7.56
C ALA A 220 5.37 29.15 6.21
N ASP A 221 6.67 28.98 5.94
CA ASP A 221 7.30 29.35 4.67
C ASP A 221 7.02 28.34 3.56
N THR A 222 6.49 27.16 3.89
CA THR A 222 6.05 26.18 2.89
C THR A 222 4.70 26.62 2.33
N SER A 223 4.67 27.08 1.08
CA SER A 223 3.47 27.66 0.46
C SER A 223 2.25 26.75 0.53
N PHE A 224 2.43 25.43 0.38
CA PHE A 224 1.36 24.46 0.54
C PHE A 224 0.66 24.54 1.90
N VAL A 225 1.43 24.63 2.99
CA VAL A 225 0.91 24.74 4.37
C VAL A 225 0.25 26.11 4.58
N ALA A 226 0.87 27.17 4.08
CA ALA A 226 0.31 28.52 4.16
C ALA A 226 -1.05 28.63 3.45
N VAL A 227 -1.20 28.04 2.27
CA VAL A 227 -2.49 27.99 1.56
C VAL A 227 -3.49 27.10 2.28
N ALA A 228 -3.07 25.93 2.80
CA ALA A 228 -3.95 25.06 3.57
C ALA A 228 -4.53 25.77 4.81
N ALA A 229 -3.67 26.45 5.58
CA ALA A 229 -4.09 27.28 6.70
C ALA A 229 -5.04 28.41 6.24
N GLY A 230 -4.70 29.11 5.16
CA GLY A 230 -5.52 30.16 4.58
C GLY A 230 -6.90 29.68 4.12
N ILE A 231 -7.02 28.46 3.57
CA ILE A 231 -8.30 27.84 3.23
C ILE A 231 -9.13 27.60 4.49
N LEU A 232 -8.53 27.08 5.56
CA LEU A 232 -9.24 26.82 6.82
C LEU A 232 -9.68 28.11 7.50
N ASP A 233 -8.85 29.16 7.49
CA ASP A 233 -9.21 30.51 7.96
C ASP A 233 -10.37 31.10 7.15
N LEU A 234 -10.32 30.93 5.82
CA LEU A 234 -11.34 31.40 4.90
C LEU A 234 -12.70 30.73 5.17
N VAL A 235 -12.71 29.41 5.42
CA VAL A 235 -13.92 28.66 5.78
C VAL A 235 -14.42 29.07 7.16
N GLY A 236 -13.50 29.22 8.13
CA GLY A 236 -13.78 29.57 9.51
C GLY A 236 -14.57 28.48 10.25
N ASP A 237 -15.15 28.84 11.40
CA ASP A 237 -15.98 27.92 12.22
C ASP A 237 -17.40 27.71 11.65
N GLY A 238 -17.71 28.39 10.55
CA GLY A 238 -19.03 28.38 9.92
C GLY A 238 -19.11 27.49 8.69
N THR A 239 -20.27 27.55 8.03
CA THR A 239 -20.46 26.92 6.72
C THR A 239 -20.23 27.95 5.62
N ARG A 240 -19.41 27.59 4.63
CA ARG A 240 -19.10 28.47 3.49
C ARG A 240 -19.69 27.95 2.20
N ARG A 241 -20.15 28.86 1.33
CA ARG A 241 -20.72 28.49 0.03
C ARG A 241 -19.60 28.25 -0.98
N ILE A 242 -19.71 27.16 -1.72
CA ILE A 242 -18.85 26.80 -2.85
C ILE A 242 -19.65 26.75 -4.16
N THR A 243 -18.96 26.62 -5.28
CA THR A 243 -19.60 26.50 -6.59
C THR A 243 -20.26 25.13 -6.76
N GLY A 244 -21.04 24.95 -7.84
CA GLY A 244 -21.65 23.66 -8.18
C GLY A 244 -20.63 22.57 -8.54
N THR A 245 -19.39 22.94 -8.87
CA THR A 245 -18.27 22.02 -9.11
C THR A 245 -17.44 21.80 -7.85
N GLN A 246 -18.01 22.06 -6.68
CA GLN A 246 -17.36 21.94 -5.37
C GLN A 246 -16.05 22.73 -5.22
N ALA A 247 -15.91 23.86 -5.92
CA ALA A 247 -14.72 24.70 -5.88
C ALA A 247 -14.96 26.00 -5.09
N LEU A 248 -13.88 26.59 -4.57
CA LEU A 248 -13.90 27.95 -4.03
C LEU A 248 -14.30 28.97 -5.10
N SER A 249 -14.85 30.10 -4.67
CA SER A 249 -15.20 31.18 -5.60
C SER A 249 -13.93 31.81 -6.19
N ARG A 250 -14.05 32.46 -7.36
CA ARG A 250 -12.91 33.16 -7.99
C ARG A 250 -12.32 34.24 -7.10
N THR A 251 -13.17 34.97 -6.37
CA THR A 251 -12.75 36.01 -5.42
C THR A 251 -11.90 35.41 -4.30
N ASP A 252 -12.30 34.27 -3.76
CA ASP A 252 -11.57 33.61 -2.69
C ASP A 252 -10.24 33.05 -3.17
N CYS A 253 -10.23 32.43 -4.35
CA CYS A 253 -9.00 31.96 -4.98
C CYS A 253 -8.03 33.14 -5.20
N SER A 254 -8.51 34.28 -5.71
CA SER A 254 -7.67 35.47 -5.88
C SER A 254 -7.07 35.96 -4.56
N ALA A 255 -7.85 35.98 -3.47
CA ALA A 255 -7.35 36.36 -2.15
C ALA A 255 -6.29 35.39 -1.61
N LEU A 256 -6.47 34.08 -1.81
CA LEU A 256 -5.48 33.07 -1.43
C LEU A 256 -4.17 33.23 -2.23
N LEU A 257 -4.27 33.44 -3.55
CA LEU A 257 -3.10 33.67 -4.42
C LEU A 257 -2.33 34.96 -4.07
N GLU A 258 -3.05 36.01 -3.65
CA GLU A 258 -2.43 37.24 -3.16
C GLU A 258 -1.62 36.99 -1.88
N THR A 259 -2.11 36.11 -1.00
CA THR A 259 -1.46 35.78 0.29
C THR A 259 -0.09 35.10 0.09
N ILE A 260 0.04 34.27 -0.95
CA ILE A 260 1.31 33.61 -1.30
C ILE A 260 2.16 34.39 -2.32
N GLY A 261 1.79 35.64 -2.63
CA GLY A 261 2.57 36.51 -3.50
C GLY A 261 2.53 36.17 -4.98
N THR A 262 1.54 35.40 -5.44
CA THR A 262 1.38 35.02 -6.86
C THR A 262 0.04 35.50 -7.44
N PRO A 263 -0.24 36.82 -7.46
CA PRO A 263 -1.52 37.33 -7.95
C PRO A 263 -1.71 36.98 -9.43
N ARG A 264 -2.78 36.23 -9.73
CA ARG A 264 -3.12 35.78 -11.09
C ARG A 264 -4.63 35.87 -11.34
N THR A 265 -5.00 35.92 -12.62
CA THR A 265 -6.41 35.92 -13.01
C THR A 265 -7.00 34.53 -12.85
N VAL A 266 -7.99 34.38 -11.97
CA VAL A 266 -8.63 33.08 -11.69
C VAL A 266 -9.83 32.86 -12.60
N ARG A 267 -9.77 31.81 -13.45
CA ARG A 267 -10.95 31.33 -14.20
C ARG A 267 -11.66 30.19 -13.47
N SER A 268 -10.89 29.27 -12.90
CA SER A 268 -11.34 28.11 -12.13
C SER A 268 -10.29 27.76 -11.08
N MET A 269 -10.69 27.35 -9.88
CA MET A 269 -9.77 26.88 -8.83
C MET A 269 -8.89 25.72 -9.31
N TRP A 270 -9.45 24.82 -10.12
CA TRP A 270 -8.77 23.63 -10.64
C TRP A 270 -7.64 23.92 -11.64
N GLN A 271 -7.49 25.18 -12.08
CA GLN A 271 -6.37 25.62 -12.91
C GLN A 271 -5.21 26.21 -12.09
N HIS A 272 -5.34 26.19 -10.76
CA HIS A 272 -4.37 26.69 -9.80
C HIS A 272 -3.99 25.54 -8.85
N PRO A 273 -3.01 24.69 -9.24
CA PRO A 273 -2.53 23.60 -8.39
C PRO A 273 -2.13 24.06 -6.99
N GLU A 274 -1.65 25.30 -6.86
CA GLU A 274 -1.30 25.97 -5.61
C GLU A 274 -2.48 26.08 -4.63
N ILE A 275 -3.73 26.03 -5.11
CA ILE A 275 -4.95 25.99 -4.29
C ILE A 275 -5.61 24.62 -4.34
N ALA A 276 -5.68 24.00 -5.52
CA ALA A 276 -6.37 22.72 -5.70
C ALA A 276 -5.69 21.59 -4.90
N GLY A 277 -4.36 21.56 -4.83
CA GLY A 277 -3.61 20.57 -4.06
C GLY A 277 -3.93 20.61 -2.56
N PRO A 278 -3.76 21.77 -1.89
CA PRO A 278 -4.16 21.95 -0.50
C PRO A 278 -5.65 21.67 -0.26
N TRP A 279 -6.54 22.13 -1.15
CA TRP A 279 -7.98 21.89 -1.05
C TRP A 279 -8.33 20.39 -1.03
N ILE A 280 -7.80 19.61 -1.97
CA ILE A 280 -8.01 18.16 -2.05
C ILE A 280 -7.42 17.48 -0.81
N THR A 281 -6.21 17.87 -0.40
CA THR A 281 -5.55 17.28 0.78
C THR A 281 -6.34 17.53 2.06
N LEU A 282 -6.94 18.71 2.20
CA LEU A 282 -7.78 19.03 3.35
C LEU A 282 -9.10 18.24 3.36
N LEU A 283 -9.68 17.95 2.18
CA LEU A 283 -10.86 17.09 2.06
C LEU A 283 -10.51 15.64 2.41
N ASP A 284 -9.46 15.10 1.81
CA ASP A 284 -9.07 13.69 1.99
C ASP A 284 -8.57 13.43 3.40
N GLY A 285 -7.87 14.39 4.01
CA GLY A 285 -7.44 14.31 5.40
C GLY A 285 -8.53 14.66 6.41
N GLY A 286 -9.76 14.95 5.98
CA GLY A 286 -10.90 15.17 6.86
C GLY A 286 -10.86 16.47 7.67
N TRP A 287 -10.12 17.50 7.21
CA TRP A 287 -10.20 18.86 7.74
C TRP A 287 -11.32 19.68 7.09
N LEU A 288 -11.83 19.23 5.94
CA LEU A 288 -12.98 19.80 5.26
C LEU A 288 -14.01 18.72 4.96
N SER A 289 -15.30 19.07 5.04
CA SER A 289 -16.39 18.21 4.61
C SER A 289 -17.35 18.97 3.69
N LEU A 290 -17.92 18.27 2.69
CA LEU A 290 -18.81 18.86 1.69
C LEU A 290 -20.25 18.38 1.88
N THR A 291 -21.18 19.33 1.95
CA THR A 291 -22.63 19.05 1.93
C THR A 291 -23.30 19.88 0.83
N GLY A 292 -23.49 19.26 -0.34
CA GLY A 292 -24.07 19.94 -1.51
C GLY A 292 -23.16 21.05 -2.05
N THR A 293 -23.59 22.31 -1.95
CA THR A 293 -22.82 23.50 -2.38
C THR A 293 -22.23 24.26 -1.20
N ARG A 294 -21.93 23.52 -0.13
CA ARG A 294 -21.37 24.07 1.11
C ARG A 294 -20.19 23.23 1.59
N VAL A 295 -19.20 23.92 2.13
CA VAL A 295 -18.04 23.33 2.80
C VAL A 295 -18.08 23.70 4.28
N HIS A 296 -17.68 22.74 5.10
CA HIS A 296 -17.54 22.86 6.54
C HIS A 296 -16.11 22.54 6.93
N ARG A 297 -15.62 23.23 7.96
CA ARG A 297 -14.36 22.87 8.61
C ARG A 297 -14.62 21.76 9.62
N GLU A 298 -13.74 20.78 9.60
CA GLU A 298 -13.69 19.68 10.55
C GLU A 298 -12.37 19.74 11.34
N PRO A 299 -12.27 19.05 12.49
CA PRO A 299 -11.03 19.01 13.25
C PRO A 299 -9.87 18.37 12.48
N GLY A 300 -10.16 17.39 11.61
CA GLY A 300 -9.15 16.51 11.04
C GLY A 300 -8.40 15.69 12.11
N PRO A 301 -7.36 14.94 11.72
CA PRO A 301 -6.54 14.15 12.65
C PRO A 301 -5.72 15.03 13.60
N VAL A 302 -5.27 16.20 13.11
CA VAL A 302 -4.58 17.22 13.90
C VAL A 302 -5.31 18.55 13.73
N PRO A 303 -5.97 19.08 14.78
CA PRO A 303 -6.70 20.33 14.71
C PRO A 303 -5.84 21.52 14.27
N TYR A 304 -6.30 22.26 13.26
CA TYR A 304 -5.65 23.50 12.87
C TYR A 304 -5.76 24.57 13.96
N VAL A 305 -4.61 25.12 14.35
CA VAL A 305 -4.48 26.29 15.22
C VAL A 305 -3.58 27.30 14.53
N THR A 306 -3.87 28.59 14.66
CA THR A 306 -3.01 29.61 14.02
C THR A 306 -1.64 29.64 14.69
N ARG A 307 -0.61 29.96 13.92
CA ARG A 307 0.77 30.06 14.44
C ARG A 307 0.88 31.08 15.58
N SER A 308 0.11 32.17 15.54
CA SER A 308 0.13 33.18 16.60
C SER A 308 -0.48 32.71 17.92
N ASP A 309 -1.42 31.76 17.86
CA ASP A 309 -2.09 31.24 19.04
C ASP A 309 -1.29 30.12 19.70
N ASP A 310 -0.75 29.18 18.90
CA ASP A 310 -0.01 28.02 19.38
C ASP A 310 0.99 27.52 18.31
N PRO A 311 2.26 27.98 18.35
CA PRO A 311 3.27 27.63 17.34
C PRO A 311 3.56 26.12 17.25
N GLU A 312 3.51 25.40 18.38
CA GLU A 312 3.77 23.95 18.43
C GLU A 312 2.66 23.19 17.71
N LYS A 313 1.39 23.49 18.00
CA LYS A 313 0.26 22.85 17.30
C LYS A 313 0.19 23.24 15.82
N PHE A 314 0.64 24.43 15.46
CA PHE A 314 0.77 24.80 14.05
C PHE A 314 1.81 23.94 13.33
N VAL A 315 2.93 23.61 13.98
CA VAL A 315 3.94 22.66 13.45
C VAL A 315 3.32 21.28 13.27
N GLU A 316 2.60 20.76 14.27
CA GLU A 316 1.91 19.47 14.18
C GLU A 316 0.91 19.44 13.01
N PHE A 317 0.11 20.50 12.85
CA PHE A 317 -0.82 20.65 11.74
C PHE A 317 -0.10 20.68 10.39
N GLY A 318 0.96 21.50 10.25
CA GLY A 318 1.73 21.61 9.03
C GLY A 318 2.38 20.28 8.64
N HIS A 319 2.89 19.54 9.62
CA HIS A 319 3.43 18.19 9.42
C HIS A 319 2.36 17.21 8.96
N ALA A 320 1.20 17.20 9.61
CA ALA A 320 0.07 16.34 9.25
C ALA A 320 -0.44 16.61 7.84
N VAL A 321 -0.54 17.88 7.42
CA VAL A 321 -0.99 18.26 6.08
C VAL A 321 0.04 17.87 5.00
N LEU A 322 1.34 18.07 5.26
CA LEU A 322 2.37 17.63 4.32
C LEU A 322 2.45 16.10 4.22
N THR A 323 2.27 15.40 5.34
CA THR A 323 2.21 13.94 5.35
C THR A 323 0.98 13.46 4.57
N ALA A 324 -0.20 14.04 4.82
CA ALA A 324 -1.43 13.70 4.10
C ALA A 324 -1.32 13.92 2.59
N THR A 325 -0.63 14.98 2.12
CA THR A 325 -0.45 15.17 0.67
C THR A 325 0.47 14.10 0.06
N MET A 326 1.52 13.68 0.77
CA MET A 326 2.42 12.63 0.30
C MET A 326 1.72 11.27 0.22
N PHE A 327 1.04 10.88 1.30
CA PHE A 327 0.27 9.63 1.36
C PHE A 327 -0.89 9.63 0.36
N GLY A 328 -1.60 10.75 0.22
CA GLY A 328 -2.69 10.87 -0.73
C GLY A 328 -2.23 10.78 -2.19
N ARG A 329 -0.99 11.21 -2.51
CA ARG A 329 -0.42 11.02 -3.85
C ARG A 329 0.12 9.60 -4.05
N ASP A 330 0.66 8.98 -3.02
CA ASP A 330 1.10 7.58 -3.09
C ASP A 330 -0.07 6.61 -3.28
N ALA A 331 -1.22 6.89 -2.66
CA ALA A 331 -2.39 6.03 -2.70
C ALA A 331 -3.31 6.24 -3.93
N ARG A 332 -3.08 7.25 -4.77
CA ARG A 332 -3.90 7.55 -5.95
C ARG A 332 -3.26 7.03 -7.22
N ASP A 333 -4.08 6.73 -8.22
CA ASP A 333 -3.62 6.45 -9.57
C ASP A 333 -2.93 7.69 -10.19
N PRO A 334 -1.87 7.53 -11.01
CA PRO A 334 -1.23 8.60 -11.77
C PRO A 334 -2.15 9.55 -12.57
N ASP A 335 -3.28 9.05 -13.06
CA ASP A 335 -4.28 9.83 -13.80
C ASP A 335 -5.17 10.66 -12.87
N ASP A 336 -5.30 10.26 -11.60
CA ASP A 336 -6.02 10.96 -10.53
C ASP A 336 -5.08 11.82 -9.66
N GLY A 337 -3.87 12.10 -10.14
CA GLY A 337 -2.89 12.97 -9.48
C GLY A 337 -1.97 12.27 -8.49
N GLY A 338 -1.89 10.94 -8.55
CA GLY A 338 -0.90 10.15 -7.83
C GLY A 338 0.53 10.27 -8.40
N PHE A 339 1.50 9.68 -7.71
CA PHE A 339 2.89 9.65 -8.16
C PHE A 339 3.06 8.72 -9.37
N ARG A 340 3.81 9.19 -10.38
CA ARG A 340 4.12 8.44 -11.61
C ARG A 340 5.46 7.72 -11.56
N GLY A 341 6.39 8.26 -10.78
CA GLY A 341 7.80 7.88 -10.81
C GLY A 341 8.25 7.06 -9.62
N MET A 342 7.35 6.49 -8.81
CA MET A 342 7.74 5.63 -7.69
C MET A 342 8.51 4.39 -8.19
N PRO A 343 9.59 3.95 -7.51
CA PRO A 343 10.17 4.51 -6.28
C PRO A 343 11.17 5.67 -6.52
N ASP A 344 11.56 5.96 -7.77
CA ASP A 344 12.56 6.97 -8.11
C ASP A 344 12.17 8.39 -7.64
N THR A 345 10.87 8.68 -7.55
CA THR A 345 10.36 9.94 -7.00
C THR A 345 10.75 10.12 -5.52
N LEU A 346 10.76 9.06 -4.70
CA LEU A 346 11.24 9.14 -3.32
C LEU A 346 12.73 9.46 -3.27
N ALA A 347 13.53 8.77 -4.09
CA ALA A 347 14.97 9.01 -4.18
C ALA A 347 15.26 10.46 -4.63
N ALA A 348 14.51 10.97 -5.61
CA ALA A 348 14.62 12.34 -6.07
C ALA A 348 14.24 13.35 -4.98
N LEU A 349 13.18 13.09 -4.21
CA LEU A 349 12.76 13.95 -3.10
C LEU A 349 13.78 13.99 -1.97
N LEU A 350 14.42 12.87 -1.64
CA LEU A 350 15.51 12.82 -0.66
C LEU A 350 16.67 13.74 -1.07
N VAL A 351 17.06 13.70 -2.35
CA VAL A 351 18.10 14.59 -2.89
C VAL A 351 17.62 16.05 -2.94
N ALA A 352 16.37 16.30 -3.34
CA ALA A 352 15.81 17.65 -3.43
C ALA A 352 15.72 18.34 -2.06
N CYS A 353 15.56 17.58 -0.98
CA CYS A 353 15.55 18.09 0.38
C CYS A 353 16.95 18.21 1.01
N SER A 354 18.02 17.86 0.30
CA SER A 354 19.40 18.13 0.72
C SER A 354 19.74 19.62 0.62
N GLU A 355 20.81 20.06 1.28
CA GLU A 355 21.27 21.46 1.22
C GLU A 355 21.51 21.96 -0.22
N GLN A 356 21.94 21.05 -1.11
CA GLN A 356 22.29 21.37 -2.48
C GLN A 356 21.06 21.44 -3.40
N GLY A 357 19.93 20.85 -3.01
CA GLY A 357 18.77 20.62 -3.88
C GLY A 357 19.05 19.63 -5.01
N LEU A 358 18.05 19.41 -5.87
CA LEU A 358 18.16 18.50 -7.01
C LEU A 358 18.03 19.25 -8.32
N ASP A 359 18.99 19.08 -9.22
CA ASP A 359 18.88 19.46 -10.62
C ASP A 359 18.91 18.20 -11.50
N LEU A 360 17.74 17.83 -12.04
CA LEU A 360 17.57 16.64 -12.88
C LEU A 360 18.35 16.71 -14.20
N HIS A 361 18.75 17.90 -14.63
CA HIS A 361 19.52 18.10 -15.86
C HIS A 361 21.02 18.10 -15.61
N GLU A 362 21.49 18.23 -14.37
CA GLU A 362 22.92 18.34 -14.06
C GLU A 362 23.71 17.11 -14.55
N ASN A 363 23.20 15.90 -14.32
CA ASN A 363 23.86 14.68 -14.81
C ASN A 363 23.79 14.53 -16.33
N LEU A 364 22.70 15.01 -16.97
CA LEU A 364 22.61 15.08 -18.44
C LEU A 364 23.66 16.03 -19.00
N GLU A 365 23.81 17.21 -18.41
CA GLU A 365 24.78 18.21 -18.82
C GLU A 365 26.21 17.77 -18.53
N ARG A 366 26.47 17.13 -17.39
CA ARG A 366 27.78 16.58 -17.03
C ARG A 366 28.20 15.50 -18.01
N ALA A 367 27.31 14.53 -18.30
CA ALA A 367 27.56 13.52 -19.33
C ALA A 367 27.80 14.16 -20.70
N ALA A 368 27.06 15.23 -21.02
CA ALA A 368 27.24 15.96 -22.26
C ALA A 368 28.58 16.72 -22.35
N GLN A 369 29.06 17.27 -21.24
CA GLN A 369 30.32 18.02 -21.13
C GLN A 369 31.53 17.08 -21.13
N GLU A 370 31.48 15.97 -20.40
CA GLU A 370 32.48 14.91 -20.43
C GLU A 370 32.57 14.30 -21.84
N GLY A 371 31.42 14.15 -22.52
CA GLY A 371 31.31 13.77 -23.93
C GLY A 371 31.76 14.82 -24.96
N ARG A 372 32.21 16.02 -24.56
CA ARG A 372 32.91 16.96 -25.46
C ARG A 372 34.42 16.68 -25.55
N ALA A 373 34.97 15.85 -24.67
CA ALA A 373 36.30 15.25 -24.86
C ALA A 373 36.26 14.00 -25.78
N GLN A 374 35.08 13.39 -25.98
CA GLN A 374 34.84 12.36 -26.99
C GLN A 374 33.34 12.28 -27.31
N ALA A 375 32.97 12.77 -28.50
CA ALA A 375 31.61 12.96 -29.02
C ALA A 375 30.53 11.98 -28.50
N SER A 376 29.70 12.40 -27.54
CA SER A 376 28.46 11.67 -27.16
C SER A 376 27.54 12.42 -26.17
N VAL A 377 26.65 13.29 -26.65
CA VAL A 377 25.39 13.61 -25.93
C VAL A 377 24.26 12.78 -26.54
N GLU A 378 24.15 12.86 -27.86
CA GLU A 378 23.18 12.10 -28.65
C GLU A 378 23.44 10.59 -28.60
N ARG A 379 24.68 10.12 -28.47
CA ARG A 379 24.98 8.68 -28.37
C ARG A 379 24.70 8.11 -26.97
N THR A 380 24.94 8.86 -25.90
CA THR A 380 24.65 8.43 -24.51
C THR A 380 23.15 8.50 -24.23
N ALA A 381 22.47 9.52 -24.78
CA ALA A 381 21.02 9.61 -24.80
C ALA A 381 20.36 8.52 -25.67
N ALA A 382 20.92 8.23 -26.86
CA ALA A 382 20.40 7.21 -27.78
C ALA A 382 20.78 5.77 -27.40
N GLN A 383 21.73 5.56 -26.47
CA GLN A 383 22.04 4.24 -25.91
C GLN A 383 21.19 3.87 -24.70
N ARG A 384 20.42 4.83 -24.14
CA ARG A 384 19.50 4.54 -23.03
C ARG A 384 18.20 3.97 -23.56
N SER A 385 17.65 2.99 -22.85
CA SER A 385 16.36 2.41 -23.18
C SER A 385 15.26 3.47 -23.07
N VAL A 386 14.15 3.23 -23.78
CA VAL A 386 12.92 4.04 -23.66
C VAL A 386 12.44 4.09 -22.20
N GLU A 387 12.62 2.98 -21.47
CA GLU A 387 12.28 2.85 -20.04
C GLU A 387 13.04 3.84 -19.16
N GLU A 388 14.37 3.99 -19.34
CA GLU A 388 15.17 4.92 -18.54
C GLU A 388 14.82 6.40 -18.79
N TRP A 389 14.38 6.72 -20.00
CA TRP A 389 13.83 8.04 -20.31
C TRP A 389 12.44 8.25 -19.70
N GLN A 390 11.62 7.19 -19.67
CA GLN A 390 10.31 7.22 -19.03
C GLN A 390 10.43 7.43 -17.52
N ARG A 391 11.35 6.73 -16.84
CA ARG A 391 11.67 6.92 -15.41
C ARG A 391 11.99 8.39 -15.11
N TRP A 392 12.91 8.99 -15.86
CA TRP A 392 13.27 10.40 -15.72
C TRP A 392 12.07 11.33 -15.94
N SER A 393 11.30 11.10 -17.01
CA SER A 393 10.13 11.92 -17.32
C SER A 393 9.06 11.84 -16.23
N ASN A 394 8.83 10.66 -15.66
CA ASN A 394 7.85 10.47 -14.60
C ASN A 394 8.26 11.22 -13.33
N VAL A 395 9.52 11.10 -12.91
CA VAL A 395 10.06 11.84 -11.76
C VAL A 395 9.97 13.35 -11.99
N GLN A 396 10.29 13.84 -13.19
CA GLN A 396 10.17 15.26 -13.50
C GLN A 396 8.73 15.76 -13.34
N VAL A 397 7.76 15.02 -13.87
CA VAL A 397 6.32 15.37 -13.74
C VAL A 397 5.90 15.42 -12.28
N ASP A 398 6.33 14.46 -11.45
CA ASP A 398 6.01 14.44 -10.03
C ASP A 398 6.61 15.66 -9.28
N LEU A 399 7.89 15.97 -9.53
CA LEU A 399 8.56 17.13 -8.90
C LEU A 399 7.97 18.47 -9.36
N ASP A 400 7.60 18.59 -10.63
CA ASP A 400 6.92 19.78 -11.16
C ASP A 400 5.55 19.93 -10.51
N ALA A 401 4.76 18.85 -10.37
CA ALA A 401 3.46 18.90 -9.70
C ALA A 401 3.55 19.27 -8.21
N LEU A 402 4.59 18.81 -7.50
CA LEU A 402 4.87 19.21 -6.12
C LEU A 402 5.34 20.66 -6.02
N THR A 403 6.06 21.16 -7.02
CA THR A 403 6.46 22.57 -7.10
C THR A 403 5.26 23.47 -7.37
N GLU A 404 4.39 23.10 -8.32
CA GLU A 404 3.19 23.85 -8.67
C GLU A 404 2.18 23.94 -7.52
N SER A 405 2.09 22.88 -6.70
CA SER A 405 1.26 22.89 -5.50
C SER A 405 1.90 23.64 -4.32
N GLY A 406 3.18 23.99 -4.40
CA GLY A 406 3.90 24.72 -3.36
C GLY A 406 4.46 23.85 -2.24
N VAL A 407 4.57 22.54 -2.46
CA VAL A 407 5.27 21.61 -1.55
C VAL A 407 6.78 21.77 -1.71
N LEU A 408 7.25 21.82 -2.96
CA LEU A 408 8.63 22.13 -3.31
C LEU A 408 8.76 23.57 -3.79
N THR A 409 9.98 24.08 -3.75
CA THR A 409 10.36 25.33 -4.42
C THR A 409 11.31 25.04 -5.58
N ARG A 410 11.35 25.95 -6.56
CA ARG A 410 12.22 25.84 -7.72
C ARG A 410 13.01 27.12 -7.92
N ASP A 411 14.33 27.00 -7.95
CA ASP A 411 15.28 28.07 -8.27
C ASP A 411 15.99 27.72 -9.58
N GLY A 412 15.53 28.32 -10.68
CA GLY A 412 15.97 27.95 -12.03
C GLY A 412 15.62 26.50 -12.38
N ALA A 413 16.63 25.67 -12.62
CA ALA A 413 16.47 24.24 -12.91
C ALA A 413 16.38 23.35 -11.66
N ARG A 414 16.62 23.94 -10.48
CA ARG A 414 16.85 23.19 -9.24
C ARG A 414 15.62 23.14 -8.35
N TYR A 415 15.20 21.93 -8.01
CA TYR A 415 14.16 21.62 -7.02
C TYR A 415 14.75 21.67 -5.61
N ARG A 416 14.00 22.25 -4.67
CA ARG A 416 14.37 22.35 -3.26
C ARG A 416 13.18 22.02 -2.37
N GLY A 417 13.34 21.01 -1.53
CA GLY A 417 12.44 20.72 -0.42
C GLY A 417 12.94 21.32 0.89
N SER A 418 12.03 21.59 1.81
CA SER A 418 12.35 22.07 3.16
C SER A 418 12.53 20.92 4.14
N ALA A 419 13.02 21.20 5.34
CA ALA A 419 13.08 20.21 6.42
C ALA A 419 11.68 19.65 6.78
N ALA A 420 10.62 20.46 6.62
CA ALA A 420 9.24 20.02 6.79
C ALA A 420 8.84 18.96 5.76
N VAL A 421 9.24 19.13 4.49
CA VAL A 421 9.02 18.13 3.43
C VAL A 421 9.81 16.86 3.72
N MET A 422 11.08 16.98 4.16
CA MET A 422 11.89 15.83 4.56
C MET A 422 11.23 15.01 5.67
N ALA A 423 10.65 15.67 6.68
CA ALA A 423 9.95 14.98 7.76
C ALA A 423 8.75 14.17 7.26
N ALA A 424 7.93 14.75 6.37
CA ALA A 424 6.79 14.06 5.74
C ALA A 424 7.25 12.90 4.85
N LEU A 425 8.36 13.06 4.14
CA LEU A 425 8.95 12.02 3.28
C LEU A 425 9.44 10.82 4.09
N VAL A 426 10.10 11.04 5.23
CA VAL A 426 10.54 9.96 6.12
C VAL A 426 9.34 9.18 6.68
N ALA A 427 8.20 9.84 6.94
CA ALA A 427 6.98 9.16 7.35
C ALA A 427 6.44 8.24 6.25
N LEU A 428 6.44 8.71 4.99
CA LEU A 428 6.01 7.90 3.84
C LEU A 428 6.92 6.69 3.61
N ILE A 429 8.24 6.86 3.68
CA ILE A 429 9.20 5.76 3.52
C ILE A 429 8.97 4.67 4.58
N LYS A 430 8.80 5.07 5.84
CA LYS A 430 8.50 4.11 6.93
C LYS A 430 7.20 3.35 6.72
N ASP A 431 6.18 4.02 6.19
CA ASP A 431 4.90 3.38 5.89
C ASP A 431 5.05 2.34 4.76
N GLN A 432 5.78 2.65 3.70
CA GLN A 432 6.07 1.70 2.63
C GLN A 432 6.89 0.49 3.11
N GLU A 433 7.84 0.69 4.03
CA GLU A 433 8.57 -0.41 4.67
C GLU A 433 7.63 -1.31 5.49
N THR A 434 6.58 -0.75 6.09
CA THR A 434 5.61 -1.53 6.88
C THR A 434 4.53 -2.24 6.05
N ARG A 435 4.17 -1.73 4.87
CA ARG A 435 3.17 -2.37 3.99
C ARG A 435 3.66 -3.63 3.31
N GLY A 436 4.98 -3.85 3.22
CA GLY A 436 5.56 -4.99 2.52
C GLY A 436 5.27 -4.96 1.01
N PRO A 437 5.95 -5.79 0.19
CA PRO A 437 5.84 -5.75 -1.27
C PRO A 437 4.52 -6.31 -1.85
N GLY A 438 3.43 -6.43 -1.06
CA GLY A 438 2.20 -7.12 -1.45
C GLY A 438 0.90 -6.30 -1.44
N ASP A 439 0.91 -5.06 -0.95
CA ASP A 439 -0.32 -4.28 -0.67
C ASP A 439 -0.46 -2.99 -1.52
N ALA A 440 0.16 -2.93 -2.71
CA ALA A 440 0.02 -1.82 -3.66
C ALA A 440 -0.91 -2.14 -4.83
#